data_AF-A0A1I0CNQ1-F1
#
_entry.id   AF-A0A1I0CNQ1-F1
#
_cell.length_a   1.000
_cell.length_b   1.000
_cell.length_c   1.000
_cell.angle_alpha   90.00
_cell.angle_beta   90.00
_cell.angle_gamma   90.00
#
_symmetry.space_group_name_H-M   'P 1'
#
loop_
_entity.id
_entity.type
_entity.pdbx_description
1 polymer ?
#
loop_
_entity_poly.entity_id
_entity_poly.type
_entity_poly.pdbx_seq_one_letter_code
_entity_poly.pdbx_strand_id
1 'polypeptide(L)' 'MDYEIIPTFIASQMPIQGWNDAIADKTVANAVMDRIVHQAIRIELEGESLRKTQVKKN' A
#
# COMPACT_ATOMS: atom_id res chain seq x y z
N MET A 1 28.87 -2.28 -12.00
CA MET A 1 28.06 -1.20 -11.40
C MET A 1 26.88 -1.92 -10.80
N ASP A 2 27.01 -2.30 -9.54
CA ASP A 2 26.03 -3.17 -8.88
C ASP A 2 24.82 -2.31 -8.56
N TYR A 3 23.72 -2.52 -9.27
CA TYR A 3 22.47 -1.82 -9.02
C TYR A 3 21.84 -2.42 -7.76
N GLU A 4 21.96 -1.71 -6.62
CA GLU A 4 21.22 -2.10 -5.42
C GLU A 4 19.73 -1.81 -5.64
N ILE A 5 18.92 -2.86 -5.69
CA ILE A 5 17.46 -2.74 -5.66
C ILE A 5 17.09 -2.41 -4.22
N ILE A 6 16.59 -1.20 -3.99
CA ILE A 6 16.12 -0.76 -2.67
C ILE A 6 14.67 -1.27 -2.48
N PRO A 7 14.40 -2.14 -1.48
CA PRO A 7 13.04 -2.58 -1.22
C PRO A 7 12.18 -1.41 -0.73
N THR A 8 10.96 -1.33 -1.24
CA THR A 8 9.99 -0.27 -0.90
C THR A 8 8.81 -0.89 -0.15
N PHE A 9 8.45 -0.29 0.99
CA PHE A 9 7.28 -0.67 1.77
C PHE A 9 6.22 0.43 1.68
N ILE A 10 4.97 0.04 1.40
CA ILE A 10 3.85 0.96 1.28
C ILE A 10 2.74 0.47 2.21
N ALA A 11 2.24 1.35 3.06
CA ALA A 11 1.06 1.11 3.89
C ALA A 11 -0.06 2.04 3.42
N SER A 12 -1.24 1.48 3.20
CA SER A 12 -2.44 2.23 2.78
C SER A 12 -3.64 1.80 3.59
N GLN A 13 -4.56 2.74 3.82
CA GLN A 13 -5.87 2.44 4.38
C GLN A 13 -6.90 2.08 3.29
N MET A 14 -6.53 2.19 2.02
CA MET A 14 -7.38 1.88 0.89
C MET A 14 -6.93 0.54 0.28
N PRO A 15 -7.86 -0.37 -0.03
CA PRO A 15 -7.53 -1.64 -0.68
C PRO A 15 -6.97 -1.39 -2.08
N ILE A 16 -6.11 -2.28 -2.57
CA ILE A 16 -5.35 -2.10 -3.82
C ILE A 16 -6.29 -1.90 -5.04
N GLN A 17 -7.48 -2.49 -5.02
CA GLN A 17 -8.49 -2.32 -6.07
C GLN A 17 -8.88 -0.85 -6.27
N GLY A 18 -8.86 -0.03 -5.20
CA GLY A 18 -9.20 1.39 -5.27
C GLY A 18 -8.05 2.30 -5.72
N TRP A 19 -6.83 1.78 -5.87
CA TRP A 19 -5.65 2.62 -6.14
C TRP A 19 -5.62 3.15 -7.57
N ASN A 20 -6.12 2.38 -8.54
CA ASN A 20 -6.17 2.84 -9.92
C ASN A 20 -7.11 4.05 -10.06
N ASP A 21 -8.30 3.97 -9.45
CA ASP A 21 -9.31 5.02 -9.48
C ASP A 21 -8.94 6.26 -8.65
N ALA A 22 -8.09 6.09 -7.63
CA ALA A 22 -7.61 7.19 -6.81
C ALA A 22 -6.63 8.12 -7.54
N ILE A 23 -6.02 7.65 -8.64
CA ILE A 23 -5.12 8.44 -9.47
C ILE A 23 -5.93 9.00 -10.65
N ALA A 24 -6.00 10.33 -10.76
CA ALA A 24 -6.86 11.00 -11.73
C ALA A 24 -6.54 10.65 -13.20
N ASP A 25 -5.25 10.47 -13.53
CA ASP A 25 -4.82 10.09 -14.87
C ASP A 25 -4.65 8.56 -14.95
N LYS A 26 -5.45 7.92 -15.81
CA LYS A 26 -5.45 6.46 -15.99
C LYS A 26 -4.12 5.91 -16.52
N THR A 27 -3.42 6.67 -17.36
CA THR A 27 -2.12 6.24 -17.93
C THR A 27 -1.07 6.23 -16.83
N VAL A 28 -1.04 7.28 -16.00
CA VAL A 28 -0.15 7.36 -14.84
C VAL A 28 -0.52 6.28 -13.81
N ALA A 29 -1.81 6.09 -13.54
CA ALA A 29 -2.31 5.08 -12.61
C ALA A 29 -1.81 3.68 -12.99
N ASN A 30 -1.98 3.31 -14.26
CA ASN A 30 -1.53 2.03 -14.78
C ASN A 30 0.00 1.89 -14.66
N ALA A 31 0.77 2.89 -15.09
CA ALA A 31 2.23 2.84 -15.04
C ALA A 31 2.78 2.74 -13.60
N VAL A 32 2.12 3.40 -12.63
CA VAL A 32 2.47 3.32 -11.21
C VAL A 32 2.14 1.93 -10.65
N MET A 33 0.95 1.42 -10.94
CA MET A 33 0.52 0.09 -10.49
C MET A 33 1.44 -1.00 -11.04
N ASP A 34 1.86 -0.91 -12.31
CA ASP A 34 2.81 -1.87 -12.89
C ASP A 34 4.15 -1.90 -12.14
N ARG A 35 4.62 -0.77 -11.62
CA ARG A 35 5.88 -0.69 -10.87
C ARG A 35 5.77 -1.22 -9.45
N ILE A 36 4.72 -0.83 -8.74
CA ILE A 36 4.63 -1.07 -7.29
C ILE A 36 3.81 -2.30 -6.93
N VAL A 37 2.93 -2.77 -7.81
CA VAL A 37 1.99 -3.84 -7.51
C VAL A 37 2.38 -5.15 -8.18
N HIS A 38 2.95 -5.12 -9.39
CA HIS A 38 3.23 -6.32 -10.19
C HIS A 38 4.16 -7.32 -9.49
N GLN A 39 5.12 -6.82 -8.69
CA GLN A 39 6.08 -7.65 -7.94
C GLN A 39 5.91 -7.56 -6.41
N ALA A 40 4.84 -6.94 -5.92
CA ALA A 40 4.67 -6.73 -4.48
C ALA A 40 4.10 -7.96 -3.77
N ILE A 41 4.63 -8.20 -2.57
CA ILE A 41 3.97 -9.03 -1.57
C ILE A 41 2.85 -8.19 -0.94
N ARG A 42 1.62 -8.67 -1.04
CA ARG A 42 0.44 -8.00 -0.53
C ARG A 42 0.03 -8.60 0.81
N ILE A 43 -0.22 -7.75 1.80
CA ILE A 43 -0.70 -8.13 3.13
C ILE A 43 -1.90 -7.25 3.43
N GLU A 44 -3.09 -7.84 3.50
CA GLU A 44 -4.28 -7.14 3.97
C GLU A 44 -4.38 -7.27 5.48
N LEU A 45 -4.45 -6.12 6.16
CA LEU A 45 -4.53 -6.06 7.61
C LEU A 45 -6.00 -5.95 8.02
N GLU A 46 -6.43 -6.84 8.90
CA GLU A 46 -7.77 -6.86 9.47
C GLU A 46 -7.70 -6.65 11.00
N GLY A 47 -8.79 -6.12 11.57
CA GLY A 47 -8.94 -5.95 13.01
C GLY A 47 -9.22 -4.51 13.44
N GLU A 48 -9.48 -4.32 14.73
CA GLU A 48 -9.75 -3.00 15.30
C GLU A 48 -8.48 -2.16 15.45
N SER A 49 -8.64 -0.83 15.44
CA SER A 49 -7.53 0.08 15.68
C SER A 49 -6.88 -0.17 17.05
N LEU A 50 -5.59 -0.47 17.04
CA LEU A 50 -4.78 -0.65 18.26
C LEU A 50 -4.82 0.58 19.17
N ARG A 51 -5.12 1.77 18.64
CA ARG A 51 -5.31 3.00 19.43
C ARG A 51 -6.48 2.87 20.40
N LYS A 52 -7.57 2.20 20.03
CA LYS A 52 -8.74 1.97 20.90
C LYS A 52 -8.41 1.06 22.08
N THR A 53 -7.55 0.07 21.86
CA THR A 53 -7.14 -0.91 22.88
C THR A 53 -6.24 -0.28 23.95
N GLN A 54 -5.42 0.70 23.58
CA GLN A 54 -4.54 1.39 24.53
C GLN A 54 -5.29 2.34 25.48
N VAL A 55 -6.40 2.94 25.03
CA VAL A 55 -7.21 3.85 25.86
C VAL A 55 -7.92 3.12 27.02
N LYS A 56 -8.22 1.82 26.87
CA LYS A 56 -8.91 1.02 27.90
C LYS A 56 -8.02 0.53 29.04
N LYS A 57 -6.71 0.83 29.03
CA LYS A 57 -5.75 0.28 30.00
C LYS A 57 -5.50 1.14 31.24
N ASN A 58 -6.34 2.16 31.49
CA ASN A 58 -6.27 3.03 32.67
C ASN A 58 -7.48 2.83 33.57
#